data_AF-A0A2V6UR27-F1
#
_entry.id   AF-A0A2V6UR27-F1
#
_cell.length_a   1.000
_cell.length_b   1.000
_cell.length_c   1.000
_cell.angle_alpha   90.00
_cell.angle_beta   90.00
_cell.angle_gamma   90.00
#
_symmetry.space_group_name_H-M   'P 1'
#
loop_
_entity.id
_entity.type
_entity.pdbx_description
1 polymer ?
#
loop_
_entity_poly.entity_id
_entity_poly.type
_entity_poly.pdbx_seq_one_letter_code
_entity_poly.pdbx_strand_id
1 'polypeptide(L)'
;MRRNSNVTGFVASAVVLSFVAGCATRTPAPKISTPPIGPVPSPTVTVQVEPTTPLPPVSVGPRQPGRPEAAPVTPPPTTAPPPVPAAPVTPPSGRFIVLNFDSADIETVIHAASEIVGFNYVLSPDVRGKVTVQTSGRIPQEDVFGVLLGILEVHGFTAVKSGNLYKIVRVEGARERAVPTIVGDVPLEGRAGDEIITQIVPVRYASVNDLGVLLRPFVSSRGTLVANRETNVLIITDAASNVRRVLDIIKLVDVQVSLDELQIIPV
;
A
#
# COMPACT_ATOMS: atom_id res chain seq x y z
N MET A 1 60.84 19.74 -58.00
CA MET A 1 60.87 20.03 -56.55
C MET A 1 59.97 19.02 -55.86
N ARG A 2 60.51 17.91 -55.35
CA ARG A 2 61.03 17.71 -53.99
C ARG A 2 59.95 17.70 -52.90
N ARG A 3 59.51 16.49 -52.52
CA ARG A 3 59.62 15.91 -51.17
C ARG A 3 59.17 14.43 -51.27
N ASN A 4 60.08 13.45 -51.29
CA ASN A 4 60.77 12.84 -50.15
C ASN A 4 59.79 12.49 -49.02
N SER A 5 59.72 11.28 -48.48
CA SER A 5 60.56 10.08 -48.60
C SER A 5 59.96 8.97 -47.73
N ASN A 6 60.00 7.72 -48.23
CA ASN A 6 60.34 6.43 -47.59
C ASN A 6 59.66 6.09 -46.23
N VAL A 7 59.18 4.87 -45.98
CA VAL A 7 59.96 3.62 -45.82
C VAL A 7 58.95 2.45 -45.87
N THR A 8 58.88 1.68 -46.96
CA THR A 8 59.30 0.26 -47.06
C THR A 8 59.20 -0.62 -45.82
N GLY A 9 58.37 -1.67 -45.91
CA GLY A 9 58.87 -3.03 -45.71
C GLY A 9 58.24 -3.87 -44.61
N PHE A 10 57.75 -5.03 -45.05
CA PHE A 10 58.15 -6.36 -44.56
C PHE A 10 57.19 -7.18 -43.67
N VAL A 11 57.17 -8.46 -44.08
CA VAL A 11 56.92 -9.73 -43.37
C VAL A 11 55.48 -10.23 -43.23
N ALA A 12 55.15 -11.17 -44.12
CA ALA A 12 54.20 -12.23 -43.89
C ALA A 12 54.62 -13.12 -42.71
N SER A 13 53.69 -13.46 -41.81
CA SER A 13 53.88 -14.60 -40.91
C SER A 13 52.55 -15.32 -40.71
N ALA A 14 52.48 -16.52 -41.29
CA ALA A 14 51.51 -17.53 -40.97
C ALA A 14 51.89 -18.12 -39.60
N VAL A 15 50.96 -18.09 -38.64
CA VAL A 15 51.04 -18.90 -37.43
C VAL A 15 49.78 -19.73 -37.30
N VAL A 16 50.05 -21.01 -37.17
CA VAL A 16 49.17 -22.17 -37.07
C VAL A 16 48.80 -22.40 -35.60
N LEU A 17 47.68 -23.11 -35.38
CA LEU A 17 47.30 -23.87 -34.18
C LEU A 17 46.71 -23.09 -32.98
N SER A 18 45.44 -23.36 -32.66
CA SER A 18 45.10 -24.25 -31.52
C SER A 18 43.59 -24.42 -31.35
N PHE A 19 43.13 -25.67 -31.50
CA PHE A 19 41.86 -26.16 -30.99
C PHE A 19 41.87 -26.11 -29.47
N VAL A 20 40.86 -25.50 -28.85
CA VAL A 20 40.46 -25.82 -27.47
C VAL A 20 39.00 -26.22 -27.50
N ALA A 21 38.77 -27.53 -27.52
CA ALA A 21 37.49 -28.15 -27.23
C ALA A 21 37.18 -27.95 -25.74
N GLY A 22 36.30 -26.99 -25.43
CA GLY A 22 35.74 -26.81 -24.09
C GLY A 22 34.64 -27.84 -23.83
N CYS A 23 34.94 -28.87 -23.04
CA CYS A 23 33.98 -29.84 -22.53
C CYS A 23 32.96 -29.14 -21.61
N ALA A 24 31.70 -29.09 -22.02
CA ALA A 24 30.59 -28.70 -21.16
C ALA A 24 30.19 -29.89 -20.26
N THR A 25 30.71 -29.92 -19.04
CA THR A 25 30.24 -30.81 -17.96
C THR A 25 28.86 -30.35 -17.50
N ARG A 26 27.80 -31.07 -17.91
CA ARG A 26 26.44 -30.89 -17.37
C ARG A 26 26.38 -31.48 -15.96
N THR A 27 26.31 -30.62 -14.95
CA THR A 27 25.99 -31.02 -13.58
C THR A 27 24.52 -31.47 -13.50
N PRO A 28 24.20 -32.64 -12.91
CA PRO A 28 22.83 -33.09 -12.76
C PRO A 28 22.12 -32.31 -11.64
N ALA A 29 20.88 -31.87 -11.92
CA ALA A 29 20.02 -31.17 -10.97
C ALA A 29 19.66 -32.06 -9.76
N PRO A 30 19.62 -31.53 -8.53
CA PRO A 30 19.23 -32.30 -7.35
C PRO A 30 17.73 -32.61 -7.38
N LYS A 31 17.38 -33.89 -7.19
CA LYS A 31 16.00 -34.34 -7.00
C LYS A 31 15.52 -33.89 -5.63
N ILE A 32 14.59 -32.93 -5.60
CA ILE A 32 13.89 -32.53 -4.38
C ILE A 32 12.89 -33.63 -4.05
N SER A 33 13.17 -34.39 -2.99
CA SER A 33 12.27 -35.37 -2.41
C SER A 33 11.19 -34.63 -1.62
N THR A 34 9.95 -34.75 -2.05
CA THR A 34 8.76 -34.26 -1.32
C THR A 34 8.42 -35.27 -0.21
N PRO A 35 8.38 -34.89 1.06
CA PRO A 35 7.86 -35.76 2.11
C PRO A 35 6.33 -35.92 1.99
N PRO A 36 5.77 -37.10 2.34
CA PRO A 36 4.32 -37.32 2.28
C PRO A 36 3.61 -36.48 3.35
N ILE A 37 2.65 -35.65 2.91
CA ILE A 37 1.74 -34.90 3.77
C ILE A 37 0.75 -35.91 4.37
N GLY A 38 0.94 -36.23 5.66
CA GLY A 38 -0.08 -36.93 6.44
C GLY A 38 -1.33 -36.05 6.65
N PRO A 39 -2.50 -36.65 6.89
CA PRO A 39 -3.76 -35.91 7.04
C PRO A 39 -3.71 -35.03 8.30
N VAL A 40 -3.91 -33.73 8.11
CA VAL A 40 -4.04 -32.75 9.19
C VAL A 40 -5.42 -32.90 9.82
N PRO A 41 -5.55 -33.17 11.14
CA PRO A 41 -6.84 -33.21 11.82
C PRO A 41 -7.40 -31.79 11.96
N SER A 42 -8.68 -31.64 11.61
CA SER A 42 -9.44 -30.39 11.75
C SER A 42 -9.51 -29.95 13.22
N PRO A 43 -9.35 -28.65 13.54
CA PRO A 43 -9.59 -28.17 14.90
C PRO A 43 -11.09 -28.19 15.22
N THR A 44 -11.46 -29.03 16.19
CA THR A 44 -12.77 -29.00 16.85
C THR A 44 -12.89 -27.68 17.64
N VAL A 45 -13.66 -26.74 17.13
CA VAL A 45 -14.06 -25.53 17.86
C VAL A 45 -15.06 -25.97 18.93
N THR A 46 -14.59 -26.03 20.19
CA THR A 46 -15.46 -26.20 21.36
C THR A 46 -16.12 -24.86 21.65
N VAL A 47 -17.41 -24.76 21.36
CA VAL A 47 -18.25 -23.62 21.77
C VAL A 47 -18.40 -23.68 23.29
N GLN A 48 -17.66 -22.84 24.01
CA GLN A 48 -17.91 -22.57 25.41
C GLN A 48 -19.17 -21.68 25.51
N VAL A 49 -20.26 -22.25 26.02
CA VAL A 49 -21.47 -21.51 26.40
C VAL A 49 -21.24 -20.97 27.81
N GLU A 50 -21.10 -19.66 27.92
CA GLU A 50 -21.00 -18.95 29.19
C GLU A 50 -22.38 -18.93 29.89
N PRO A 51 -22.52 -19.30 31.17
CA PRO A 51 -23.81 -19.31 31.86
C PRO A 51 -24.25 -17.89 32.26
N THR A 52 -25.42 -17.49 31.78
CA THR A 52 -26.10 -16.25 32.18
C THR A 52 -26.52 -16.29 33.65
N THR A 53 -26.05 -15.32 34.43
CA THR A 53 -26.45 -15.07 35.81
C THR A 53 -27.96 -14.77 35.92
N PRO A 54 -28.69 -15.36 36.89
CA PRO A 54 -30.11 -15.07 37.08
C PRO A 54 -30.31 -13.78 37.88
N LEU A 55 -31.22 -12.92 37.41
CA LEU A 55 -31.67 -11.72 38.14
C LEU A 55 -32.55 -12.11 39.34
N PRO A 56 -32.53 -11.36 40.46
CA PRO A 56 -33.37 -11.62 41.64
C PRO A 56 -34.84 -11.20 41.41
N PRO A 57 -35.80 -11.81 42.15
CA PRO A 57 -37.21 -11.51 42.00
C PRO A 57 -37.59 -10.17 42.66
N VAL A 58 -38.36 -9.36 41.94
CA VAL A 58 -38.95 -8.13 42.47
C VAL A 58 -40.13 -8.51 43.39
N SER A 59 -40.04 -8.07 44.64
CA SER A 59 -41.02 -8.28 45.71
C SER A 59 -42.37 -7.64 45.38
N VAL A 60 -43.44 -8.43 45.49
CA VAL A 60 -44.85 -8.01 45.32
C VAL A 60 -45.38 -7.55 46.68
N GLY A 61 -45.63 -6.24 46.83
CA GLY A 61 -46.35 -5.64 47.97
C GLY A 61 -47.81 -5.31 47.63
N PRO A 62 -48.70 -5.14 48.63
CA PRO A 62 -50.15 -5.23 48.45
C PRO A 62 -50.76 -3.99 47.79
N ARG A 63 -51.68 -4.25 46.85
CA ARG A 63 -52.51 -3.29 46.13
C ARG A 63 -53.55 -2.67 47.10
N GLN A 64 -53.50 -1.36 47.33
CA GLN A 64 -54.55 -0.65 48.08
C GLN A 64 -55.71 -0.26 47.13
N PRO A 65 -56.98 -0.57 47.45
CA PRO A 65 -58.12 -0.21 46.62
C PRO A 65 -58.66 1.18 46.94
N GLY A 66 -58.95 1.94 45.87
CA GLY A 66 -60.10 2.84 45.80
C GLY A 66 -59.96 4.24 46.39
N ARG A 67 -59.83 5.24 45.51
CA ARG A 67 -60.53 6.52 45.67
C ARG A 67 -60.97 7.06 44.29
N PRO A 68 -62.17 7.65 44.16
CA PRO A 68 -62.85 7.87 42.89
C PRO A 68 -62.13 8.82 41.93
N GLU A 69 -62.27 8.46 40.66
CA GLU A 69 -61.95 9.21 39.45
C GLU A 69 -62.44 10.67 39.53
N ALA A 70 -61.48 11.58 39.66
CA ALA A 70 -61.67 12.98 39.30
C ALA A 70 -61.34 13.11 37.81
N ALA A 71 -62.24 13.75 37.07
CA ALA A 71 -62.20 13.94 35.63
C ALA A 71 -60.81 14.41 35.11
N PRO A 72 -60.39 13.98 33.91
CA PRO A 72 -59.15 14.45 33.31
C PRO A 72 -59.26 15.94 33.01
N VAL A 73 -58.49 16.75 33.73
CA VAL A 73 -58.14 18.10 33.31
C VAL A 73 -57.27 18.00 32.06
N THR A 74 -57.81 18.44 30.93
CA THR A 74 -57.11 18.62 29.67
C THR A 74 -55.92 19.57 29.87
N PRO A 75 -54.69 19.19 29.47
CA PRO A 75 -53.61 20.15 29.36
C PRO A 75 -53.93 21.16 28.24
N PRO A 76 -53.48 22.43 28.36
CA PRO A 76 -53.63 23.42 27.29
C PRO A 76 -52.87 22.96 26.02
N PRO A 77 -53.29 23.42 24.83
CA PRO A 77 -52.64 23.03 23.59
C PRO A 77 -51.24 23.66 23.53
N THR A 78 -50.21 22.88 23.84
CA THR A 78 -48.85 23.23 23.43
C THR A 78 -48.79 23.01 21.92
N THR A 79 -48.77 24.13 21.21
CA THR A 79 -48.59 24.27 19.78
C THR A 79 -47.47 23.36 19.31
N ALA A 80 -47.80 22.36 18.48
CA ALA A 80 -46.81 21.65 17.70
C ALA A 80 -46.03 22.68 16.87
N PRO A 81 -44.69 22.60 16.78
CA PRO A 81 -43.98 23.32 15.74
C PRO A 81 -44.60 22.92 14.39
N PRO A 82 -44.79 23.88 13.46
CA PRO A 82 -45.35 23.57 12.15
C PRO A 82 -44.54 22.45 11.51
N PRO A 83 -45.17 21.57 10.71
CA PRO A 83 -44.42 20.62 9.91
C PRO A 83 -43.49 21.46 9.05
N VAL A 84 -42.18 21.38 9.31
CA VAL A 84 -41.19 21.84 8.34
C VAL A 84 -41.56 21.08 7.07
N PRO A 85 -41.92 21.76 5.97
CA PRO A 85 -42.13 21.07 4.71
C PRO A 85 -40.91 20.20 4.50
N ALA A 86 -41.09 18.89 4.36
CA ALA A 86 -40.03 18.02 3.92
C ALA A 86 -39.46 18.70 2.67
N ALA A 87 -38.25 19.24 2.78
CA ALA A 87 -37.54 19.74 1.63
C ALA A 87 -37.64 18.62 0.60
N PRO A 88 -38.07 18.89 -0.65
CA PRO A 88 -38.09 17.86 -1.65
C PRO A 88 -36.71 17.23 -1.63
N VAL A 89 -36.65 15.91 -1.38
CA VAL A 89 -35.49 15.12 -1.74
C VAL A 89 -35.42 15.27 -3.24
N THR A 90 -34.74 16.31 -3.71
CA THR A 90 -34.45 16.49 -5.11
C THR A 90 -33.71 15.21 -5.47
N PRO A 91 -34.30 14.28 -6.26
CA PRO A 91 -33.52 13.19 -6.79
C PRO A 91 -32.31 13.85 -7.45
N PRO A 92 -31.07 13.35 -7.27
CA PRO A 92 -29.91 13.98 -7.87
C PRO A 92 -30.28 14.24 -9.32
N SER A 93 -30.41 15.52 -9.66
CA SER A 93 -30.66 15.98 -11.03
C SER A 93 -29.32 15.82 -11.74
N GLY A 94 -28.87 14.58 -11.78
CA GLY A 94 -27.61 14.11 -12.28
C GLY A 94 -27.89 13.49 -13.63
N ARG A 95 -26.97 13.73 -14.55
CA ARG A 95 -26.95 13.00 -15.81
C ARG A 95 -26.71 11.53 -15.47
N PHE A 96 -27.60 10.67 -15.92
CA PHE A 96 -27.44 9.22 -15.78
C PHE A 96 -26.83 8.64 -17.05
N ILE A 97 -25.82 7.78 -16.91
CA ILE A 97 -25.11 7.14 -18.01
C ILE A 97 -25.18 5.63 -17.83
N VAL A 98 -25.31 4.90 -18.94
CA VAL A 98 -25.16 3.45 -19.00
C VAL A 98 -23.83 3.16 -19.68
N LEU A 99 -22.95 2.44 -19.00
CA LEU A 99 -21.64 2.04 -19.52
C LEU A 99 -21.72 0.58 -19.99
N ASN A 100 -21.63 0.38 -21.31
CA ASN A 100 -21.55 -0.93 -21.94
C ASN A 100 -20.38 -0.93 -22.92
N PHE A 101 -19.36 -1.71 -22.59
CA PHE A 101 -18.17 -1.92 -23.39
C PHE A 101 -18.00 -3.43 -23.59
N ASP A 102 -17.94 -3.89 -24.83
CA ASP A 102 -17.64 -5.28 -25.16
C ASP A 102 -16.26 -5.33 -25.82
N SER A 103 -15.32 -6.01 -25.18
CA SER A 103 -13.96 -6.19 -25.70
C SER A 103 -13.33 -4.88 -26.22
N ALA A 104 -13.56 -3.78 -25.50
CA ALA A 104 -13.05 -2.46 -25.84
C ALA A 104 -11.61 -2.29 -25.34
N ASP A 105 -10.83 -1.43 -25.98
CA ASP A 105 -9.50 -1.07 -25.47
C ASP A 105 -9.64 -0.24 -24.18
N ILE A 106 -8.80 -0.52 -23.18
CA ILE A 106 -8.81 0.21 -21.90
C ILE A 106 -8.64 1.72 -22.10
N GLU A 107 -7.86 2.13 -23.09
CA GLU A 107 -7.65 3.53 -23.47
C GLU A 107 -8.97 4.21 -23.88
N THR A 108 -9.82 3.50 -24.63
CA THR A 108 -11.14 3.98 -25.05
C THR A 108 -12.08 4.17 -23.86
N VAL A 109 -12.05 3.25 -22.90
CA VAL A 109 -12.87 3.33 -21.69
C VAL A 109 -12.44 4.50 -20.81
N ILE A 110 -11.13 4.70 -20.64
CA ILE A 110 -10.57 5.85 -19.91
C ILE A 110 -10.96 7.16 -20.58
N HIS A 111 -10.84 7.25 -21.90
CA HIS A 111 -11.21 8.44 -22.67
C HIS A 111 -12.69 8.78 -22.48
N ALA A 112 -13.58 7.79 -22.66
CA ALA A 112 -15.01 7.97 -22.46
C ALA A 112 -15.35 8.43 -21.03
N ALA A 113 -14.72 7.83 -20.02
CA ALA A 113 -14.91 8.25 -18.64
C ALA A 113 -14.39 9.68 -18.38
N SER A 114 -13.30 10.09 -19.05
CA SER A 114 -12.77 11.45 -18.95
C SER A 114 -13.69 12.50 -19.56
N GLU A 115 -14.39 12.18 -20.65
CA GLU A 115 -15.37 13.07 -21.27
C GLU A 115 -16.64 13.19 -20.42
N ILE A 116 -17.04 12.09 -19.76
CA ILE A 116 -18.21 12.07 -18.89
C ILE A 116 -17.94 12.85 -17.59
N VAL A 117 -16.82 12.60 -16.93
CA VAL A 117 -16.51 13.17 -15.60
C VAL A 117 -15.77 14.52 -15.70
N GLY A 118 -15.06 14.77 -16.80
CA GLY A 118 -14.32 16.01 -17.05
C GLY A 118 -12.96 16.07 -16.33
N PHE A 119 -12.16 15.01 -16.36
CA PHE A 119 -10.81 15.01 -15.76
C PHE A 119 -9.70 14.88 -16.79
N ASN A 120 -8.56 15.51 -16.51
CA ASN A 120 -7.35 15.36 -17.32
C ASN A 120 -6.59 14.10 -16.92
N TYR A 121 -6.09 13.35 -17.89
CA TYR A 121 -5.31 12.13 -17.64
C TYR A 121 -4.07 12.00 -18.52
N VAL A 122 -3.10 11.19 -18.06
CA VAL A 122 -1.91 10.78 -18.81
C VAL A 122 -1.76 9.27 -18.64
N LEU A 123 -1.54 8.57 -19.75
CA LEU A 123 -1.35 7.12 -19.80
C LEU A 123 0.14 6.77 -19.77
N SER A 124 0.52 5.77 -18.98
CA SER A 124 1.80 5.08 -19.14
C SER A 124 1.77 4.22 -20.40
N PRO A 125 2.90 4.03 -21.13
CA PRO A 125 2.95 3.14 -22.31
C PRO A 125 2.56 1.68 -22.00
N ASP A 126 2.61 1.30 -20.72
CA ASP A 126 2.29 -0.03 -20.20
C ASP A 126 0.79 -0.30 -20.02
N VAL A 127 -0.06 0.72 -20.18
CA VAL A 127 -1.52 0.64 -20.02
C VAL A 127 -2.15 0.19 -21.33
N ARG A 128 -2.16 -1.12 -21.56
CA ARG A 128 -2.77 -1.75 -22.74
C ARG A 128 -3.56 -2.97 -22.31
N GLY A 129 -4.69 -3.22 -22.98
CA GLY A 129 -5.53 -4.38 -22.69
C GLY A 129 -6.95 -4.19 -23.19
N LYS A 130 -7.66 -5.31 -23.28
CA LYS A 130 -9.09 -5.35 -23.60
C LYS A 130 -9.90 -5.46 -22.31
N VAL A 131 -10.99 -4.72 -22.24
CA VAL A 131 -11.92 -4.72 -21.11
C VAL A 131 -13.34 -4.94 -21.59
N THR A 132 -14.11 -5.66 -20.79
CA THR A 132 -15.54 -5.85 -20.99
C THR A 132 -16.26 -5.36 -19.74
N VAL A 133 -17.16 -4.41 -19.91
CA VAL A 133 -17.89 -3.74 -18.84
C VAL A 133 -19.36 -3.74 -19.22
N GLN A 134 -20.20 -4.33 -18.39
CA GLN A 134 -21.64 -4.27 -18.57
C GLN A 134 -22.27 -3.72 -17.30
N THR A 135 -23.07 -2.67 -17.45
CA THR A 135 -23.80 -2.11 -16.32
C THR A 135 -25.29 -2.39 -16.46
N SER A 136 -25.89 -3.05 -15.47
CA SER A 136 -27.33 -3.37 -15.46
C SER A 136 -28.22 -2.18 -15.07
N GLY A 137 -27.64 -1.07 -14.58
CA GLY A 137 -28.35 0.08 -14.04
C GLY A 137 -27.84 1.42 -14.57
N ARG A 138 -28.60 2.48 -14.32
CA ARG A 138 -28.22 3.86 -14.60
C ARG A 138 -27.21 4.33 -13.55
N ILE A 139 -26.00 4.68 -13.97
CA ILE A 139 -24.96 5.22 -13.08
C ILE A 139 -25.06 6.75 -13.11
N PRO A 140 -25.12 7.43 -11.97
CA PRO A 140 -25.05 8.88 -11.94
C PRO A 140 -23.62 9.33 -12.33
N GLN A 141 -23.50 10.47 -13.01
CA GLN A 141 -22.24 10.95 -13.58
C GLN A 141 -21.08 11.01 -12.57
N GLU A 142 -21.37 11.38 -11.33
CA GLU A 142 -20.43 11.43 -10.22
C GLU A 142 -19.79 10.07 -9.87
N ASP A 143 -20.52 8.97 -10.07
CA ASP A 143 -20.08 7.62 -9.70
C ASP A 143 -19.27 6.95 -10.82
N VAL A 144 -19.29 7.50 -12.03
CA VAL A 144 -18.59 6.95 -13.21
C VAL A 144 -17.09 6.83 -12.96
N PHE A 145 -16.49 7.77 -12.22
CA PHE A 145 -15.08 7.70 -11.86
C PHE A 145 -14.76 6.52 -10.92
N GLY A 146 -15.66 6.20 -9.99
CA GLY A 146 -15.53 5.04 -9.12
C GLY A 146 -15.60 3.73 -9.89
N VAL A 147 -16.50 3.65 -10.87
CA VAL A 147 -16.58 2.48 -11.78
C VAL A 147 -15.32 2.33 -12.62
N LEU A 148 -14.77 3.44 -13.15
CA LEU A 148 -13.49 3.43 -13.86
C LEU A 148 -12.37 2.87 -12.98
N LEU A 149 -12.28 3.30 -11.71
CA LEU A 149 -11.25 2.83 -10.80
C LEU A 149 -11.36 1.32 -10.55
N GLY A 150 -12.58 0.80 -10.40
CA GLY A 150 -12.82 -0.65 -10.27
C GLY A 150 -12.42 -1.44 -11.53
N ILE A 151 -12.69 -0.90 -12.72
CA ILE A 151 -12.24 -1.51 -13.98
C ILE A 151 -10.71 -1.54 -14.05
N LEU A 152 -10.05 -0.44 -13.70
CA LEU A 152 -8.58 -0.36 -13.69
C LEU A 152 -7.99 -1.38 -12.70
N GLU A 153 -8.59 -1.52 -11.52
CA GLU A 153 -8.13 -2.44 -10.48
C GLU A 153 -8.15 -3.91 -10.93
N VAL A 154 -9.22 -4.35 -11.59
CA VAL A 154 -9.34 -5.73 -12.13
C VAL A 154 -8.22 -6.05 -13.12
N HIS A 155 -7.78 -5.05 -13.89
CA HIS A 155 -6.71 -5.18 -14.87
C HIS A 155 -5.31 -4.82 -14.33
N GLY A 156 -5.18 -4.59 -13.02
CA GLY A 156 -3.90 -4.30 -12.37
C GLY A 156 -3.36 -2.89 -12.65
N PHE A 157 -4.24 -1.95 -13.01
CA PHE A 157 -3.93 -0.53 -13.18
C PHE A 157 -4.50 0.30 -12.03
N THR A 158 -4.00 1.53 -11.88
CA THR A 158 -4.53 2.49 -10.91
C THR A 158 -4.32 3.91 -11.42
N ALA A 159 -5.15 4.84 -10.94
CA ALA A 159 -5.08 6.25 -11.24
C ALA A 159 -4.48 7.01 -10.05
N VAL A 160 -3.28 7.57 -10.23
CA VAL A 160 -2.58 8.37 -9.22
C VAL A 160 -2.81 9.85 -9.50
N LYS A 161 -3.35 10.57 -8.52
CA LYS A 161 -3.57 12.01 -8.64
C LYS A 161 -2.23 12.77 -8.57
N SER A 162 -1.97 13.60 -9.57
CA SER A 162 -0.76 14.42 -9.69
C SER A 162 -1.15 15.85 -10.03
N GLY A 163 -1.47 16.66 -9.02
CA GLY A 163 -1.99 18.03 -9.21
C GLY A 163 -3.40 18.01 -9.79
N ASN A 164 -3.58 18.63 -10.98
CA ASN A 164 -4.86 18.71 -11.71
C ASN A 164 -5.07 17.59 -12.75
N LEU A 165 -4.30 16.51 -12.65
CA LEU A 165 -4.15 15.47 -13.65
C LEU A 165 -4.10 14.09 -12.96
N TYR A 166 -4.72 13.08 -13.56
CA TYR A 166 -4.61 11.68 -13.15
C TYR A 166 -3.60 10.93 -14.02
N LYS A 167 -2.61 10.29 -13.39
CA LYS A 167 -1.65 9.42 -14.07
C LYS A 167 -2.11 7.98 -13.94
N ILE A 168 -2.37 7.32 -15.06
CA ILE A 168 -2.80 5.91 -15.06
C ILE A 168 -1.58 5.03 -15.29
N VAL A 169 -1.32 4.16 -14.32
CA VAL A 169 -0.10 3.35 -14.22
C VAL A 169 -0.45 1.95 -13.74
N ARG A 170 0.41 0.96 -14.00
CA ARG A 170 0.27 -0.38 -13.42
C ARG A 170 0.48 -0.30 -11.90
N VAL A 171 -0.28 -1.07 -11.13
CA VAL A 171 -0.23 -1.09 -9.65
C VAL A 171 1.20 -1.34 -9.14
N GLU A 172 1.98 -2.17 -9.83
CA GLU A 172 3.41 -2.41 -9.51
C GLU A 172 4.23 -1.11 -9.56
N GLY A 173 4.06 -0.28 -10.60
CA GLY A 173 4.76 1.00 -10.74
C GLY A 173 4.09 2.17 -9.99
N ALA A 174 2.86 2.01 -9.52
CA ALA A 174 2.14 3.03 -8.77
C ALA A 174 2.55 3.05 -7.29
N ARG A 175 2.72 1.86 -6.70
CA ARG A 175 3.17 1.69 -5.31
C ARG A 175 4.54 2.30 -5.09
N GLU A 176 5.43 2.26 -6.08
CA GLU A 176 6.77 2.87 -6.00
C GLU A 176 6.74 4.39 -6.21
N ARG A 177 5.78 4.92 -6.98
CA ARG A 177 5.73 6.35 -7.37
C ARG A 177 4.85 7.21 -6.45
N ALA A 178 3.92 6.61 -5.72
CA ALA A 178 3.01 7.29 -4.80
C ALA A 178 3.44 7.17 -3.33
N VAL A 179 4.70 6.78 -3.05
CA VAL A 179 5.20 6.74 -1.68
C VAL A 179 5.51 8.17 -1.22
N PRO A 180 4.81 8.72 -0.22
CA PRO A 180 5.22 9.99 0.36
C PRO A 180 6.60 9.81 1.01
N THR A 181 7.60 10.54 0.50
CA THR A 181 8.93 10.60 1.11
C THR A 181 8.90 11.59 2.26
N ILE A 182 9.18 11.11 3.46
CA ILE A 182 9.23 11.89 4.68
C ILE A 182 10.70 11.97 5.12
N VAL A 183 11.13 13.17 5.51
CA VAL A 183 12.48 13.44 6.00
C VAL A 183 12.41 13.69 7.51
N GLY A 184 13.21 12.97 8.31
CA GLY A 184 13.35 13.21 9.75
C GLY A 184 13.10 11.99 10.65
N ASP A 185 13.07 12.23 11.96
CA ASP A 185 13.13 11.17 12.98
C ASP A 185 11.74 10.93 13.64
N VAL A 186 10.75 11.72 13.23
CA VAL A 186 9.39 11.76 13.77
C VAL A 186 8.44 10.96 12.88
N PRO A 187 7.83 9.87 13.40
CA PRO A 187 6.79 9.17 12.68
C PRO A 187 5.53 10.05 12.58
N LEU A 188 4.90 10.10 11.41
CA LEU A 188 3.59 10.77 11.31
C LEU A 188 2.53 9.99 12.11
N GLU A 189 2.01 10.65 13.13
CA GLU A 189 0.77 10.31 13.80
C GLU A 189 -0.39 10.52 12.81
N GLY A 190 -1.19 9.48 12.53
CA GLY A 190 -2.41 9.60 11.71
C GLY A 190 -2.44 8.93 10.33
N ARG A 191 -1.37 8.26 9.88
CA ARG A 191 -1.41 7.40 8.66
C ARG A 191 -1.80 5.96 8.97
N ALA A 192 -2.60 5.36 8.08
CA ALA A 192 -2.99 3.95 8.16
C ALA A 192 -1.75 3.06 8.25
N GLY A 193 -1.78 2.06 9.14
CA GLY A 193 -0.61 1.22 9.45
C GLY A 193 -0.03 0.45 8.25
N ASP A 194 -0.84 0.25 7.22
CA ASP A 194 -0.51 -0.52 5.99
C ASP A 194 -0.06 0.36 4.82
N GLU A 195 -0.07 1.70 4.97
CA GLU A 195 0.42 2.61 3.94
C GLU A 195 1.94 2.48 3.81
N ILE A 196 2.44 2.27 2.60
CA ILE A 196 3.88 2.26 2.31
C ILE A 196 4.38 3.70 2.33
N ILE A 197 5.40 3.97 3.14
CA ILE A 197 6.06 5.28 3.26
C ILE A 197 7.57 5.12 3.11
N THR A 198 8.24 6.17 2.64
CA THR A 198 9.71 6.23 2.60
C THR A 198 10.17 7.21 3.65
N GLN A 199 10.99 6.76 4.58
CA GLN A 199 11.55 7.55 5.67
C GLN A 199 13.06 7.68 5.48
N ILE A 200 13.55 8.91 5.58
CA ILE A 200 14.97 9.23 5.54
C ILE A 200 15.43 9.57 6.97
N VAL A 201 16.35 8.77 7.51
CA VAL A 201 16.80 8.83 8.90
C VAL A 201 18.30 9.15 8.95
N PRO A 202 18.71 10.32 9.46
CA PRO A 202 20.12 10.62 9.70
C PRO A 202 20.64 9.82 10.90
N VAL A 203 21.80 9.17 10.74
CA VAL A 203 22.48 8.44 11.81
C VAL A 203 23.57 9.32 12.42
N ARG A 204 23.65 9.41 13.75
CA ARG A 204 24.50 10.39 14.45
C ARG A 204 25.78 9.79 15.04
N TYR A 205 25.71 8.60 15.62
CA TYR A 205 26.80 8.01 16.40
C TYR A 205 27.31 6.71 15.80
N ALA A 206 26.40 5.86 15.30
CA ALA A 206 26.74 4.59 14.67
C ALA A 206 27.08 4.73 13.17
N SER A 207 27.72 3.70 12.62
CA SER A 207 27.89 3.54 11.18
C SER A 207 26.57 3.12 10.54
N VAL A 208 26.12 3.86 9.53
CA VAL A 208 24.89 3.53 8.79
C VAL A 208 24.92 2.15 8.13
N ASN A 209 26.10 1.65 7.75
CA ASN A 209 26.25 0.32 7.16
C ASN A 209 26.01 -0.78 8.18
N ASP A 210 26.52 -0.59 9.40
CA ASP A 210 26.37 -1.57 10.48
C ASP A 210 24.91 -1.63 10.95
N LEU A 211 24.26 -0.46 11.06
CA LEU A 211 22.81 -0.37 11.27
C LEU A 211 22.03 -1.01 10.12
N GLY A 212 22.43 -0.79 8.86
CA GLY A 212 21.78 -1.40 7.71
C GLY A 212 21.79 -2.93 7.76
N VAL A 213 22.91 -3.54 8.17
CA VAL A 213 23.02 -4.99 8.35
C VAL A 213 22.17 -5.47 9.53
N LEU A 214 22.22 -4.76 10.65
CA LEU A 214 21.45 -5.08 11.86
C LEU A 214 19.93 -5.03 11.62
N LEU A 215 19.47 -4.05 10.85
CA LEU A 215 18.05 -3.74 10.67
C LEU A 215 17.39 -4.51 9.53
N ARG A 216 18.18 -5.08 8.60
CA ARG A 216 17.67 -5.88 7.46
C ARG A 216 16.62 -6.94 7.84
N PRO A 217 16.78 -7.74 8.91
CA PRO A 217 15.78 -8.75 9.30
C PRO A 217 14.44 -8.16 9.75
N PHE A 218 14.40 -6.88 10.10
CA PHE A 218 13.21 -6.18 10.57
C PHE A 218 12.45 -5.46 9.45
N VAL A 219 12.97 -5.47 8.22
CA VAL A 219 12.29 -4.93 7.05
C VAL A 219 11.36 -5.99 6.47
N SER A 220 10.16 -5.59 6.07
CA SER A 220 9.17 -6.52 5.51
C SER A 220 9.61 -7.04 4.14
N SER A 221 8.99 -8.12 3.67
CA SER A 221 9.26 -8.66 2.32
C SER A 221 8.94 -7.69 1.18
N ARG A 222 8.11 -6.67 1.45
CA ARG A 222 7.75 -5.61 0.51
C ARG A 222 8.57 -4.33 0.73
N GLY A 223 9.41 -4.29 1.76
CA GLY A 223 10.19 -3.12 2.15
C GLY A 223 11.61 -3.13 1.57
N THR A 224 12.19 -1.93 1.43
CA THR A 224 13.58 -1.73 1.00
C THR A 224 14.35 -0.92 2.03
N LEU A 225 15.62 -1.29 2.25
CA LEU A 225 16.54 -0.58 3.13
C LEU A 225 17.80 -0.20 2.36
N VAL A 226 18.13 1.09 2.35
CA VAL A 226 19.32 1.62 1.69
C VAL A 226 20.12 2.45 2.69
N ALA A 227 21.37 2.05 2.91
CA ALA A 227 22.34 2.80 3.70
C ALA A 227 23.21 3.66 2.78
N ASN A 228 23.19 4.98 2.97
CA ASN A 228 24.09 5.89 2.28
C ASN A 228 25.23 6.31 3.20
N ARG A 229 26.44 5.79 2.94
CA ARG A 229 27.64 6.07 3.72
C ARG A 229 28.15 7.50 3.56
N GLU A 230 27.96 8.12 2.39
CA GLU A 230 28.48 9.47 2.11
C GLU A 230 27.77 10.54 2.95
N THR A 231 26.45 10.39 3.11
CA THR A 231 25.63 11.30 3.91
C THR A 231 25.31 10.77 5.32
N ASN A 232 25.75 9.55 5.65
CA ASN A 232 25.43 8.80 6.87
C ASN A 232 23.91 8.75 7.15
N VAL A 233 23.13 8.44 6.12
CA VAL A 233 21.67 8.43 6.16
C VAL A 233 21.13 7.06 5.77
N LEU A 234 20.14 6.61 6.53
CA LEU A 234 19.39 5.38 6.27
C LEU A 234 18.05 5.73 5.62
N ILE A 235 17.80 5.17 4.44
CA ILE A 235 16.54 5.32 3.70
C ILE A 235 15.76 4.02 3.86
N ILE A 236 14.55 4.11 4.39
CA ILE A 236 13.68 2.99 4.72
C ILE A 236 12.38 3.15 3.94
N THR A 237 12.01 2.20 3.10
CA THR A 237 10.70 2.18 2.44
C THR A 237 9.93 0.97 2.92
N ASP A 238 8.87 1.15 3.71
CA ASP A 238 8.05 0.06 4.24
C ASP A 238 6.67 0.57 4.71
N ALA A 239 5.82 -0.34 5.19
CA ALA A 239 4.56 0.01 5.85
C ALA A 239 4.81 0.94 7.05
N ALA A 240 3.96 1.95 7.22
CA ALA A 240 4.10 2.98 8.26
C ALA A 240 4.19 2.39 9.69
N SER A 241 3.49 1.29 9.95
CA SER A 241 3.60 0.53 11.20
C SER A 241 5.01 -0.06 11.43
N ASN A 242 5.62 -0.62 10.39
CA ASN A 242 6.95 -1.21 10.48
C ASN A 242 8.05 -0.14 10.55
N VAL A 243 7.92 0.94 9.78
CA VAL A 243 8.85 2.08 9.83
C VAL A 243 8.94 2.66 11.24
N ARG A 244 7.81 2.81 11.95
CA ARG A 244 7.79 3.24 13.37
C ARG A 244 8.62 2.31 14.26
N ARG A 245 8.40 1.00 14.14
CA ARG A 245 9.14 0.00 14.91
C ARG A 245 10.65 0.07 14.65
N VAL A 246 11.05 0.21 13.39
CA VAL A 246 12.46 0.32 13.01
C VAL A 246 13.08 1.62 13.53
N LEU A 247 12.36 2.74 13.48
CA LEU A 247 12.80 4.01 14.06
C LEU A 247 13.05 3.92 15.58
N ASP A 248 12.18 3.23 16.31
CA ASP A 248 12.36 3.04 17.75
C ASP A 248 13.62 2.21 18.07
N ILE A 249 13.91 1.19 17.25
CA ILE A 249 15.16 0.41 17.38
C ILE A 249 16.37 1.31 17.09
N ILE A 250 16.32 2.11 16.03
CA ILE A 250 17.42 3.04 15.70
C ILE A 250 17.70 3.99 16.86
N LYS A 251 16.67 4.55 17.50
CA LYS A 251 16.84 5.45 18.66
C LYS A 251 17.53 4.78 19.86
N LEU A 252 17.35 3.48 20.04
CA LEU A 252 17.97 2.72 21.13
C LEU A 252 19.42 2.31 20.81
N VAL A 253 19.74 2.11 19.53
CA VAL A 253 21.06 1.62 19.09
C VAL A 253 22.00 2.77 18.74
N ASP A 254 21.49 3.85 18.15
CA ASP A 254 22.25 5.06 17.81
C ASP A 254 22.43 5.95 19.04
N VAL A 255 23.22 5.47 20.00
CA VAL A 255 23.57 6.17 21.24
C VAL A 255 25.07 6.44 21.31
N GLN A 256 25.46 7.50 22.03
CA GLN A 256 26.87 7.78 22.30
C GLN A 256 27.47 6.68 23.17
N VAL A 257 28.42 5.94 22.62
CA VAL A 257 29.26 5.05 23.41
C VAL A 257 30.30 5.90 24.13
N SER A 258 30.14 6.06 25.44
CA SER A 258 31.22 6.56 26.30
C SER A 258 32.29 5.47 26.38
N LEU A 259 33.42 5.68 25.71
CA LEU A 259 34.60 4.87 25.95
C LEU A 259 35.09 5.22 27.36
N ASP A 260 34.86 4.32 28.32
CA ASP A 260 35.47 4.43 29.63
C ASP A 260 36.98 4.58 29.45
N GLU A 261 37.49 5.65 30.02
CA GLU A 261 38.88 6.08 29.93
C GLU A 261 39.81 4.91 30.25
N LEU A 262 40.63 4.51 29.27
CA LEU A 262 41.53 3.38 29.38
C LEU A 262 42.61 3.73 30.42
N GLN A 263 42.35 3.43 31.69
CA GLN A 263 43.28 3.68 32.78
C GLN A 263 44.42 2.67 32.71
N ILE A 264 45.54 3.10 32.11
CA ILE A 264 46.78 2.34 32.12
C ILE A 264 47.29 2.31 33.56
N ILE A 265 47.31 1.13 34.17
CA ILE A 265 48.00 0.88 35.44
C ILE A 265 49.41 0.41 35.09
N PRO A 266 50.46 1.25 35.26
CA PRO A 266 51.83 0.78 35.08
C PRO A 266 52.19 -0.24 36.17
N VAL A 267 52.89 -1.29 35.76
CA VAL A 267 53.48 -2.33 36.63
C VAL A 267 54.91 -1.99 37.02
#